data_AF-M9TMD5-F1
#
_entry.id   AF-M9TMD5-F1
#
_cell.length_a   1.000
_cell.length_b   1.000
_cell.length_c   1.000
_cell.angle_alpha   90.00
_cell.angle_beta   90.00
_cell.angle_gamma   90.00
#
_symmetry.space_group_name_H-M   'P 1'
#
loop_
_entity.id
_entity.type
_entity.pdbx_description
1 polymer ?
#
loop_
_entity_poly.entity_id
_entity_poly.type
_entity_poly.pdbx_seq_one_letter_code
_entity_poly.pdbx_strand_id
1 'polypeptide(L)'
;LEIGRASFGPFVLPNPKICERDFVVPVFQFFQKEWNDIKNKIVKLGGKPILSFDTIYYNVFKKRVEKDLGEILNDIRGCTNNPEIIKFLKKKNKFYSVVLMHKRGNPHTMDKLTNYDNL
;
A
#
# COMPACT_ATOMS: atom_id res chain seq x y z
N LEU A 1 -7.72 1.76 7.45
CA LEU A 1 -7.13 0.41 7.53
C LEU A 1 -5.95 0.37 6.59
N GLU A 2 -4.81 -0.12 7.04
CA GLU A 2 -3.62 -0.28 6.22
C GLU A 2 -3.34 -1.76 5.98
N ILE A 3 -3.01 -2.12 4.75
CA ILE A 3 -2.70 -3.49 4.39
C ILE A 3 -1.45 -3.50 3.53
N GLY A 4 -0.44 -4.21 4.02
CA GLY A 4 0.79 -4.55 3.33
C GLY A 4 1.08 -6.04 3.47
N ARG A 5 2.08 -6.52 2.73
CA ARG A 5 2.60 -7.88 2.89
C ARG A 5 4.12 -7.94 2.89
N ALA A 6 4.78 -7.10 2.10
CA ALA A 6 6.22 -6.98 2.19
C ALA A 6 6.54 -6.41 3.59
N SER A 7 6.99 -7.27 4.48
CA SER A 7 7.47 -6.81 5.79
C SER A 7 8.82 -6.15 5.59
N PHE A 8 8.92 -4.92 6.05
CA PHE A 8 10.16 -4.15 6.08
C PHE A 8 10.71 -3.99 7.51
N GLY A 9 10.23 -4.84 8.44
CA GLY A 9 10.80 -4.93 9.78
C GLY A 9 12.22 -5.51 9.77
N PRO A 10 13.04 -5.27 10.81
CA PRO A 10 14.44 -5.63 10.84
C PRO A 10 14.65 -7.14 10.65
N PHE A 11 15.61 -7.49 9.80
CA PHE A 11 16.08 -8.85 9.50
C PHE A 11 15.05 -9.80 8.86
N VAL A 12 13.87 -9.32 8.44
CA VAL A 12 12.83 -10.17 7.87
C VAL A 12 13.21 -10.67 6.46
N LEU A 13 13.06 -11.98 6.25
CA LEU A 13 13.10 -12.60 4.93
C LEU A 13 11.67 -12.79 4.40
N PRO A 14 11.30 -12.17 3.27
CA PRO A 14 9.96 -12.35 2.71
C PRO A 14 9.78 -13.78 2.20
N ASN A 15 8.57 -14.32 2.33
CA ASN A 15 8.26 -15.65 1.78
C ASN A 15 8.38 -15.61 0.24
N PRO A 16 9.31 -16.38 -0.36
CA PRO A 16 9.60 -16.30 -1.78
C PRO A 16 8.54 -16.99 -2.66
N LYS A 17 7.67 -17.83 -2.08
CA LYS A 17 6.74 -18.67 -2.84
C LYS A 17 5.50 -17.95 -3.36
N ILE A 18 5.14 -16.85 -2.72
CA ILE A 18 3.95 -16.06 -3.07
C ILE A 18 4.47 -14.64 -3.31
N CYS A 19 3.94 -13.93 -4.31
CA CYS A 19 4.29 -12.52 -4.55
C CYS A 19 3.32 -11.56 -3.82
N GLU A 20 3.74 -10.31 -3.56
CA GLU A 20 2.92 -9.35 -2.81
C GLU A 20 1.53 -9.13 -3.42
N ARG A 21 1.47 -8.99 -4.75
CA ARG A 21 0.23 -8.83 -5.50
C ARG A 21 -0.79 -9.93 -5.16
N ASP A 22 -0.35 -11.18 -5.20
CA ASP A 22 -1.23 -12.35 -5.05
C ASP A 22 -1.74 -12.53 -3.62
N PHE A 23 -1.08 -11.90 -2.66
CA PHE A 23 -1.59 -11.83 -1.29
C PHE A 23 -2.55 -10.66 -1.10
N VAL A 24 -2.12 -9.46 -1.48
CA VAL A 24 -2.83 -8.23 -1.08
C VAL A 24 -4.07 -8.04 -1.94
N VAL A 25 -4.00 -8.25 -3.25
CA VAL A 25 -5.12 -7.95 -4.17
C VAL A 25 -6.38 -8.78 -3.85
N PRO A 26 -6.30 -10.11 -3.65
CA PRO A 26 -7.48 -10.91 -3.30
C PRO A 26 -8.15 -10.48 -1.99
N VAL A 27 -7.38 -10.13 -0.95
CA VAL A 27 -7.92 -9.67 0.36
C VAL A 27 -8.83 -8.46 0.18
N PHE A 28 -8.47 -7.52 -0.68
CA PHE A 28 -9.29 -6.34 -0.90
C PHE A 28 -10.46 -6.54 -1.84
N GLN A 29 -10.32 -7.42 -2.83
CA GLN A 29 -11.46 -7.81 -3.65
C GLN A 29 -12.53 -8.46 -2.76
N PHE A 30 -12.09 -9.31 -1.83
CA PHE A 30 -12.97 -9.89 -0.82
C PHE A 30 -13.58 -8.80 0.07
N PHE A 31 -12.78 -7.90 0.65
CA PHE A 31 -13.29 -6.79 1.45
C PHE A 31 -14.34 -5.93 0.71
N GLN A 32 -14.07 -5.58 -0.55
CA GLN A 32 -15.01 -4.78 -1.35
C GLN A 32 -16.31 -5.53 -1.60
N LYS A 33 -16.24 -6.84 -1.89
CA LYS A 33 -17.42 -7.69 -2.06
C LYS A 33 -18.26 -7.72 -0.78
N GLU A 34 -17.66 -8.08 0.35
CA GLU A 34 -18.36 -8.18 1.63
C GLU A 34 -18.95 -6.82 2.06
N TRP A 35 -18.22 -5.72 1.84
CA TRP A 35 -18.73 -4.37 2.11
C TRP A 35 -19.99 -4.04 1.28
N ASN A 36 -19.96 -4.36 -0.02
CA ASN A 36 -21.11 -4.14 -0.90
C ASN A 36 -22.31 -5.02 -0.51
N ASP A 37 -22.06 -6.28 -0.14
CA ASP A 37 -23.11 -7.21 0.29
C ASP A 37 -23.81 -6.73 1.57
N ILE A 38 -23.05 -6.18 2.53
CA ILE A 38 -23.60 -5.61 3.76
C ILE A 38 -24.35 -4.30 3.48
N LYS A 39 -23.80 -3.43 2.63
CA LYS A 39 -24.42 -2.15 2.25
C LYS A 39 -25.84 -2.33 1.69
N ASN A 40 -26.07 -3.42 0.95
CA ASN A 40 -27.37 -3.73 0.36
C ASN A 40 -28.38 -4.30 1.37
N LYS A 41 -27.93 -4.74 2.56
CA LYS A 41 -28.76 -5.42 3.56
C LYS A 41 -29.14 -4.54 4.74
N ILE A 42 -28.44 -3.44 4.98
CA ILE A 42 -28.60 -2.62 6.19
C ILE A 42 -29.01 -1.20 5.83
N VAL A 43 -30.05 -0.69 6.51
CA VAL A 43 -30.66 0.64 6.29
C VAL A 43 -29.70 1.78 6.64
N LYS A 44 -28.82 1.59 7.64
CA LYS A 44 -27.83 2.57 8.06
C LYS A 44 -26.48 1.90 8.29
N LEU A 45 -25.60 2.01 7.29
CA LEU A 45 -24.22 1.59 7.41
C LEU A 45 -23.37 2.76 7.94
N GLY A 46 -22.39 2.46 8.79
CA GLY A 46 -21.33 3.42 9.09
C GLY A 46 -20.52 3.78 7.84
N GLY A 47 -19.61 4.75 7.98
CA GLY A 47 -18.69 5.11 6.90
C GLY A 47 -17.80 3.93 6.52
N LYS A 48 -17.56 3.74 5.21
CA LYS A 48 -16.55 2.79 4.74
C LYS A 48 -15.18 3.24 5.24
N PRO A 49 -14.38 2.36 5.86
CA PRO A 49 -13.04 2.73 6.27
C PRO A 49 -12.20 3.08 5.03
N ILE A 50 -11.42 4.16 5.14
CA ILE A 50 -10.40 4.49 4.15
C ILE A 50 -9.34 3.39 4.16
N LEU A 51 -8.94 2.92 2.99
CA LEU A 51 -7.97 1.87 2.83
C LEU A 51 -6.65 2.41 2.28
N SER A 52 -5.56 2.08 2.97
CA SER A 52 -4.19 2.40 2.62
C SER A 52 -3.42 1.15 2.19
N PHE A 53 -2.51 1.33 1.24
CA PHE A 53 -1.62 0.28 0.72
C PHE A 53 -0.19 0.55 1.08
N ASP A 54 0.37 -0.27 1.96
CA ASP A 54 1.81 -0.30 2.16
C ASP A 54 2.44 -1.09 1.01
N THR A 55 2.93 -0.37 0.00
CA THR A 55 3.64 -0.95 -1.13
C THR A 55 4.59 0.06 -1.76
N ILE A 56 5.74 -0.45 -2.21
CA ILE A 56 6.71 0.30 -3.02
C ILE A 56 6.70 -0.17 -4.48
N TYR A 57 5.83 -1.12 -4.83
CA TYR A 57 5.85 -1.81 -6.12
C TYR A 57 4.81 -1.24 -7.08
N TYR A 58 5.31 -0.60 -8.13
CA TYR A 58 4.53 -0.02 -9.21
C TYR A 58 3.41 -0.93 -9.74
N ASN A 59 3.71 -2.18 -10.07
CA ASN A 59 2.71 -3.09 -10.65
C ASN A 59 1.60 -3.49 -9.66
N VAL A 60 1.89 -3.50 -8.35
CA VAL A 60 0.89 -3.75 -7.32
C VAL A 60 -0.06 -2.56 -7.27
N PHE A 61 0.46 -1.33 -7.16
CA PHE A 61 -0.36 -0.13 -7.08
C PHE A 61 -1.11 0.16 -8.40
N LYS A 62 -0.51 -0.05 -9.56
CA LYS A 62 -1.18 0.05 -10.86
C LYS A 62 -2.42 -0.85 -10.90
N LYS A 63 -2.27 -2.13 -10.53
CA LYS A 63 -3.39 -3.09 -10.57
C LYS A 63 -4.52 -2.72 -9.62
N ARG A 64 -4.19 -2.01 -8.53
CA ARG A 64 -5.15 -1.49 -7.56
C ARG A 64 -5.99 -0.36 -8.11
N VAL A 65 -5.29 0.64 -8.63
CA VAL A 65 -5.90 1.81 -9.22
C VAL A 65 -6.78 1.42 -10.41
N GLU A 66 -6.39 0.41 -11.21
CA GLU A 66 -7.23 -0.19 -12.27
C GLU A 66 -8.52 -0.83 -11.76
N LYS A 67 -8.50 -1.46 -10.58
CA LYS A 67 -9.66 -2.14 -9.97
C LYS A 67 -10.46 -1.26 -9.00
N ASP A 68 -10.10 0.01 -8.87
CA ASP A 68 -10.67 0.95 -7.90
C ASP A 68 -10.62 0.45 -6.44
N LEU A 69 -9.53 -0.23 -6.10
CA LEU A 69 -9.33 -0.80 -4.76
C LEU A 69 -8.50 0.15 -3.90
N GLY A 70 -9.17 0.84 -2.97
CA GLY A 70 -8.62 1.70 -1.90
C GLY A 70 -8.23 3.12 -2.35
N GLU A 71 -7.66 3.89 -1.42
CA GLU A 71 -7.65 5.36 -1.52
C GLU A 71 -6.29 6.01 -1.23
N ILE A 72 -5.39 5.33 -0.50
CA ILE A 72 -4.08 5.87 -0.09
C ILE A 72 -2.95 4.93 -0.51
N LEU A 73 -1.88 5.49 -1.08
CA LEU A 73 -0.59 4.83 -1.21
C LEU A 73 0.26 5.16 0.03
N ASN A 74 0.76 4.15 0.75
CA ASN A 74 1.84 4.32 1.71
C ASN A 74 3.13 3.79 1.11
N ASP A 75 4.03 4.70 0.71
CA ASP A 75 5.31 4.33 0.11
C ASP A 75 6.44 4.60 1.11
N ILE A 76 6.91 3.52 1.74
CA ILE A 76 7.97 3.57 2.74
C ILE A 76 9.36 3.95 2.18
N ARG A 77 9.47 4.16 0.86
CA ARG A 77 10.67 4.66 0.17
C ARG A 77 10.46 6.09 -0.33
N GLY A 78 9.38 6.77 0.04
CA GLY A 78 9.10 8.13 -0.42
C GLY A 78 8.98 8.21 -1.93
N CYS A 79 8.44 7.17 -2.58
CA CYS A 79 8.33 7.04 -4.04
C CYS A 79 9.66 7.04 -4.80
N THR A 80 10.80 6.88 -4.12
CA THR A 80 12.12 6.81 -4.77
C THR A 80 12.43 5.44 -5.37
N ASN A 81 11.74 4.38 -4.92
CA ASN A 81 11.92 3.03 -5.47
C ASN A 81 11.56 2.95 -6.95
N ASN A 82 10.46 3.61 -7.30
CA ASN A 82 9.98 3.75 -8.66
C ASN A 82 9.12 5.02 -8.76
N PRO A 83 9.71 6.16 -9.16
CA PRO A 83 9.00 7.45 -9.25
C PRO A 83 7.78 7.43 -10.17
N GLU A 84 7.72 6.51 -11.13
CA GLU A 84 6.58 6.37 -12.06
C GLU A 84 5.28 5.99 -11.33
N ILE A 85 5.36 5.48 -10.09
CA ILE A 85 4.18 5.18 -9.26
C ILE A 85 3.32 6.44 -9.02
N ILE A 86 3.95 7.62 -9.00
CA ILE A 86 3.28 8.92 -8.78
C ILE A 86 2.25 9.20 -9.88
N LYS A 87 2.48 8.73 -11.12
CA LYS A 87 1.54 8.91 -12.24
C LYS A 87 0.18 8.26 -11.97
N PHE A 88 0.11 7.26 -11.08
CA PHE A 88 -1.13 6.59 -10.70
C PHE A 88 -1.88 7.27 -9.55
N LEU A 89 -1.28 8.27 -8.88
CA LEU A 89 -1.96 9.08 -7.88
C LEU A 89 -3.00 10.03 -8.50
N LYS A 90 -2.96 10.23 -9.83
CA LYS A 90 -3.92 11.03 -10.58
C LYS A 90 -4.52 10.23 -11.73
N LYS A 91 -5.85 10.10 -11.73
CA LYS A 91 -6.67 9.66 -12.86
C LYS A 91 -7.57 10.79 -13.32
N LYS A 92 -8.20 10.64 -14.50
CA LYS A 92 -9.07 11.66 -15.12
C LYS A 92 -10.05 12.33 -14.14
N ASN A 93 -10.65 11.56 -13.24
CA ASN A 93 -11.65 12.07 -12.28
C ASN A 93 -11.42 11.60 -10.84
N LYS A 94 -10.21 11.17 -10.48
CA LYS A 94 -9.90 10.65 -9.15
C LYS A 94 -8.45 10.96 -8.77
N PHE A 95 -8.28 11.47 -7.57
CA PHE A 95 -6.97 11.65 -6.94
C PHE A 95 -6.84 10.67 -5.78
N TYR A 96 -5.63 10.18 -5.56
CA TYR A 96 -5.26 9.34 -4.44
C TYR A 96 -4.32 10.11 -3.53
N SER A 97 -4.45 9.90 -2.22
CA SER A 97 -3.50 10.47 -1.26
C SER A 97 -2.25 9.57 -1.19
N VAL A 98 -1.14 10.15 -0.75
CA VAL A 98 0.12 9.42 -0.57
C VAL A 98 0.75 9.77 0.77
N VAL A 99 1.29 8.76 1.44
CA VAL A 99 2.17 8.87 2.60
C VAL A 99 3.59 8.61 2.13
N LEU A 100 4.51 9.52 2.46
CA LEU A 100 5.93 9.41 2.12
C LEU A 100 6.72 9.21 3.40
N MET A 101 7.48 8.13 3.49
CA MET A 101 8.32 7.84 4.65
C MET A 101 9.79 8.00 4.32
N HIS A 102 10.55 8.60 5.24
CA HIS A 102 12.01 8.59 5.19
C HIS A 102 12.53 7.27 5.76
N LYS A 103 13.47 6.62 5.04
CA LYS A 103 14.29 5.52 5.57
C LYS A 103 15.63 5.44 4.82
N ARG A 104 16.61 4.76 5.41
CA ARG A 104 17.89 4.43 4.77
C ARG A 104 18.10 2.92 4.74
N GLY A 105 18.61 2.40 3.62
CA GLY A 105 18.87 0.97 3.46
C GLY A 105 17.61 0.10 3.34
N ASN A 106 17.73 -1.14 3.84
CA ASN A 106 16.72 -2.19 3.77
C ASN A 106 16.63 -2.92 5.14
N PRO A 107 15.72 -3.89 5.33
CA PRO A 107 15.57 -4.64 6.58
C PRO A 107 16.86 -5.18 7.23
N HIS A 108 17.90 -5.46 6.44
CA HIS A 108 19.17 -6.02 6.93
C HIS A 108 20.27 -4.96 7.13
N THR A 109 20.03 -3.70 6.72
CA THR A 109 21.05 -2.64 6.76
C THR A 109 20.59 -1.34 7.43
N MET A 110 19.28 -1.13 7.60
CA MET A 110 18.73 0.12 8.12
C MET A 110 19.24 0.47 9.52
N ASP A 111 19.46 -0.53 10.38
CA ASP A 111 19.99 -0.35 11.74
C ASP A 111 21.46 0.11 11.78
N LYS A 112 22.19 -0.05 10.67
CA LYS A 112 23.59 0.39 10.55
C LYS A 112 23.75 1.74 9.87
N LEU A 113 22.69 2.28 9.27
CA LEU A 113 22.71 3.53 8.50
C LEU A 113 22.14 4.70 9.31
N THR A 114 22.66 4.87 10.54
CA THR A 114 22.13 5.77 11.56
C THR A 114 22.88 7.10 11.69
N ASN A 115 23.95 7.33 10.91
CA ASN A 115 24.71 8.57 10.96
C ASN A 115 23.99 9.69 10.18
N TYR A 116 23.61 10.78 10.84
CA TYR A 116 23.07 12.00 10.22
C TYR A 116 23.98 13.17 10.56
N ASP A 117 24.22 14.06 9.59
CA ASP A 117 25.10 15.22 9.79
C ASP A 117 24.52 16.22 10.81
N ASN A 118 23.18 16.27 10.91
CA ASN A 118 22.45 17.16 11.81
C ASN A 118 21.35 16.37 12.53
N LEU A 119 21.35 16.41 13.86
CA LEU A 119 20.47 15.65 14.76
C LEU A 119 19.49 16.57 15.48
#